data_AF-A0A7Y5Q346-F1
#
_entry.id   AF-A0A7Y5Q346-F1
#
_cell.length_a   1.000
_cell.length_b   1.000
_cell.length_c   1.000
_cell.angle_alpha   90.00
_cell.angle_beta   90.00
_cell.angle_gamma   90.00
#
_symmetry.space_group_name_H-M   'P 1'
#
loop_
_entity.id
_entity.type
_entity.pdbx_description
1 polymer ?
#
loop_
_entity_poly.entity_id
_entity_poly.type
_entity_poly.pdbx_seq_one_letter_code
_entity_poly.pdbx_strand_id
1 'polypeptide(L)'
;PGHVPGKAGLRRVLQAVADDTVQAVGPHRPLAAGQARLGVYLGLIGLGLALLFVAAGLLNPLALQLAPLAVVVLFGYSLTKRFTSLCHYFVGLALAIAPLAAWVAIAGRVPAQPGPYLLALAVVFWVGGFDIVYATMDLDFDRAAGVFSLPARFGIERSLGLARLSHLAMVACLLGVGLTTPALGRGFGLGTAAAAAILAYEHAIVRPDDLRRVNMAFFTLNGVLGILLLVAGALDLL
;
A
#
# COMPACT_ATOMS: atom_id res chain seq x y z
N PRO A 1 20.28 -34.41 24.38
CA PRO A 1 21.00 -34.14 23.11
C PRO A 1 20.18 -33.18 22.22
N GLY A 2 20.25 -31.89 22.52
CA GLY A 2 19.56 -30.84 21.77
C GLY A 2 20.39 -30.39 20.58
N HIS A 3 19.91 -30.66 19.36
CA HIS A 3 20.54 -30.19 18.14
C HIS A 3 20.03 -28.78 17.85
N VAL A 4 20.81 -27.77 18.25
CA VAL A 4 20.61 -26.39 17.81
C VAL A 4 20.71 -26.38 16.28
N PRO A 5 19.71 -25.89 15.52
CA PRO A 5 19.80 -25.82 14.08
C PRO A 5 20.95 -24.89 13.73
N GLY A 6 22.07 -25.48 13.28
CA GLY A 6 23.28 -24.75 12.94
C GLY A 6 23.02 -23.75 11.81
N LYS A 7 23.95 -22.81 11.62
CA LYS A 7 23.94 -21.77 10.56
C LYS A 7 23.54 -22.28 9.16
N ALA A 8 23.71 -23.57 8.89
CA ALA A 8 23.25 -24.27 7.68
C ALA A 8 21.72 -24.36 7.54
N GLY A 9 20.97 -24.54 8.64
CA GLY A 9 19.51 -24.59 8.63
C GLY A 9 18.89 -23.22 8.32
N LEU A 10 19.41 -22.16 8.95
CA LEU A 10 18.99 -20.78 8.66
C LEU A 10 19.31 -20.40 7.20
N ARG A 11 20.47 -20.79 6.68
CA ARG A 11 20.80 -20.57 5.26
C ARG A 11 19.85 -21.31 4.32
N ARG A 12 19.50 -22.56 4.60
CA ARG A 12 18.52 -23.30 3.78
C ARG A 12 17.13 -22.68 3.82
N VAL A 13 16.69 -22.18 4.98
CA VAL A 13 15.40 -21.47 5.08
C VAL A 13 15.45 -20.15 4.31
N LEU A 14 16.51 -19.36 4.46
CA LEU A 14 16.68 -18.11 3.70
C LEU A 14 16.79 -18.35 2.19
N GLN A 15 17.40 -19.45 1.78
CA GLN A 15 17.57 -19.82 0.39
C GLN A 15 16.29 -20.40 -0.21
N ALA A 16 15.55 -21.23 0.52
CA ALA A 16 14.21 -21.65 0.13
C ALA A 16 13.25 -20.45 0.06
N VAL A 17 13.35 -19.49 0.99
CA VAL A 17 12.60 -18.23 0.91
C VAL A 17 13.02 -17.44 -0.32
N ALA A 18 14.31 -17.33 -0.63
CA ALA A 18 14.80 -16.64 -1.81
C ALA A 18 14.38 -17.33 -3.11
N ASP A 19 14.44 -18.66 -3.17
CA ASP A 19 14.10 -19.48 -4.34
C ASP A 19 12.59 -19.50 -4.58
N ASP A 20 11.76 -19.62 -3.53
CA ASP A 20 10.31 -19.41 -3.62
C ASP A 20 9.97 -17.99 -4.04
N THR A 21 10.75 -16.99 -3.58
CA THR A 21 10.55 -15.61 -4.02
C THR A 21 10.96 -15.44 -5.49
N VAL A 22 12.00 -16.12 -5.97
CA VAL A 22 12.41 -16.09 -7.39
C VAL A 22 11.40 -16.83 -8.27
N GLN A 23 10.89 -17.98 -7.84
CA GLN A 23 9.86 -18.74 -8.57
C GLN A 23 8.48 -18.04 -8.54
N ALA A 24 8.15 -17.35 -7.44
CA ALA A 24 6.91 -16.58 -7.32
C ALA A 24 6.89 -15.30 -8.17
N VAL A 25 8.04 -14.84 -8.65
CA VAL A 25 8.22 -13.50 -9.23
C VAL A 25 8.10 -13.49 -10.77
N GLY A 26 7.98 -14.67 -11.41
CA GLY A 26 7.71 -14.79 -12.85
C GLY A 26 8.89 -14.36 -13.76
N PRO A 27 8.95 -14.86 -15.01
CA PRO A 27 10.10 -14.67 -15.91
C PRO A 27 10.31 -13.23 -16.39
N HIS A 28 9.37 -12.31 -16.16
CA HIS A 28 9.41 -10.94 -16.65
C HIS A 28 10.13 -9.96 -15.72
N ARG A 29 10.62 -10.41 -14.56
CA ARG A 29 11.26 -9.54 -13.57
C ARG A 29 12.77 -9.55 -13.72
N PRO A 30 13.45 -8.39 -13.71
CA PRO A 30 14.86 -8.30 -14.12
C PRO A 30 15.83 -9.18 -13.30
N LEU A 31 15.54 -9.44 -12.02
CA LEU A 31 16.34 -10.35 -11.18
C LEU A 31 16.12 -11.83 -11.56
N ALA A 32 14.87 -12.26 -11.72
CA ALA A 32 14.53 -13.62 -12.12
C ALA A 32 14.96 -13.92 -13.56
N ALA A 33 14.97 -12.90 -14.42
CA ALA A 33 15.43 -12.97 -15.80
C ALA A 33 16.96 -12.88 -15.96
N GLY A 34 17.72 -12.72 -14.86
CA GLY A 34 19.18 -12.53 -14.89
C GLY A 34 19.64 -11.22 -15.55
N GLN A 35 18.71 -10.31 -15.85
CA GLN A 35 18.95 -9.03 -16.51
C GLN A 35 19.53 -7.96 -15.57
N ALA A 36 19.55 -8.23 -14.26
CA ALA A 36 20.09 -7.31 -13.27
C ALA A 36 20.84 -8.06 -12.14
N ARG A 37 21.90 -7.43 -11.62
CA ARG A 37 22.76 -8.01 -10.57
C ARG A 37 22.14 -7.74 -9.20
N LEU A 38 22.12 -8.75 -8.31
CA LEU A 38 21.66 -8.61 -6.93
C LEU A 38 22.34 -7.45 -6.18
N GLY A 39 23.64 -7.25 -6.41
CA GLY A 39 24.40 -6.14 -5.82
C GLY A 39 23.87 -4.74 -6.19
N VAL A 40 23.28 -4.58 -7.38
CA VAL A 40 22.65 -3.31 -7.79
C VAL A 40 21.41 -3.03 -6.94
N TYR A 41 20.56 -4.03 -6.72
CA TYR A 41 19.38 -3.87 -5.87
C TYR A 41 19.74 -3.60 -4.41
N LEU A 42 20.72 -4.34 -3.87
CA LEU A 42 21.20 -4.09 -2.51
C LEU A 42 21.80 -2.68 -2.38
N GLY A 43 22.53 -2.22 -3.40
CA GLY A 43 23.06 -0.85 -3.47
C GLY A 43 21.95 0.20 -3.51
N LEU A 44 20.92 0.01 -4.33
CA LEU A 44 19.76 0.92 -4.43
C LEU A 44 18.94 0.95 -3.13
N ILE A 45 18.72 -0.20 -2.50
CA ILE A 45 18.05 -0.29 -1.19
C ILE A 45 18.87 0.44 -0.13
N GLY A 46 20.18 0.17 -0.06
CA GLY A 46 21.09 0.83 0.88
C GLY A 46 21.12 2.35 0.68
N LEU A 47 21.20 2.80 -0.57
CA LEU A 47 21.16 4.23 -0.91
C LEU A 47 19.81 4.85 -0.54
N GLY A 48 18.69 4.20 -0.87
CA GLY A 48 17.36 4.69 -0.53
C GLY A 48 17.15 4.81 0.99
N LEU A 49 17.63 3.83 1.76
CA LEU A 49 17.60 3.88 3.22
C LEU A 49 18.50 4.99 3.77
N ALA A 50 19.72 5.13 3.25
CA ALA A 50 20.62 6.21 3.67
C ALA A 50 19.98 7.58 3.42
N LEU A 51 19.41 7.80 2.24
CA LEU A 51 18.69 9.03 1.90
C LEU A 51 17.49 9.26 2.83
N LEU A 52 16.71 8.22 3.11
CA LEU A 52 15.57 8.30 4.04
C LEU A 52 16.03 8.76 5.44
N PHE A 53 17.05 8.13 6.02
CA PHE A 53 17.53 8.47 7.36
C PHE A 53 18.19 9.84 7.43
N VAL A 54 18.97 10.22 6.42
CA VAL A 54 19.56 11.57 6.32
C VAL A 54 18.45 12.61 6.21
N ALA A 55 17.48 12.43 5.31
CA ALA A 55 16.37 13.36 5.16
C ALA A 55 15.55 13.48 6.44
N ALA A 56 15.23 12.36 7.09
CA ALA A 56 14.51 12.37 8.37
C ALA A 56 15.27 13.12 9.47
N GLY A 57 16.61 12.94 9.55
CA GLY A 57 17.47 13.66 10.48
C GLY A 57 17.58 15.16 10.20
N LEU A 58 17.52 15.56 8.93
CA LEU A 58 17.50 16.98 8.52
C LEU A 58 16.16 17.67 8.80
N LEU A 59 15.06 16.92 8.86
CA LEU A 59 13.72 17.45 9.13
C LEU A 59 13.53 17.74 10.62
N ASN A 60 13.59 16.72 11.47
CA ASN A 60 13.55 16.87 12.94
C ASN A 60 13.88 15.54 13.67
N PRO A 61 14.22 15.59 14.98
CA PRO A 61 14.55 14.38 15.74
C PRO A 61 13.45 13.33 15.80
N LEU A 62 12.17 13.75 15.85
CA LEU A 62 11.05 12.82 15.92
C LEU A 62 10.88 12.04 14.61
N ALA A 63 11.02 12.69 13.46
CA ALA A 63 11.01 12.03 12.16
C ALA A 63 12.12 10.97 12.06
N LEU A 64 13.33 11.28 12.53
CA LEU A 64 14.44 10.32 12.58
C LEU A 64 14.15 9.14 13.52
N GLN A 65 13.58 9.40 14.70
CA GLN A 65 13.20 8.36 15.66
C GLN A 65 12.13 7.40 15.11
N LEU A 66 11.20 7.91 14.29
CA LEU A 66 10.13 7.11 13.70
C LEU A 66 10.53 6.42 12.38
N ALA A 67 11.60 6.87 11.71
CA ALA A 67 12.06 6.29 10.45
C ALA A 67 12.32 4.76 10.51
N PRO A 68 12.94 4.18 11.57
CA PRO A 68 13.07 2.72 11.67
C PRO A 68 11.73 1.98 11.67
N LEU A 69 10.71 2.53 12.33
CA LEU A 69 9.37 1.93 12.33
C LEU A 69 8.76 1.96 10.94
N ALA A 70 8.92 3.07 10.20
CA ALA A 70 8.46 3.18 8.83
C ALA A 70 9.12 2.13 7.92
N VAL A 71 10.44 1.91 8.07
CA VAL A 71 11.19 0.90 7.34
C VAL A 71 10.70 -0.51 7.66
N VAL A 72 10.43 -0.83 8.94
CA VAL A 72 9.90 -2.14 9.33
C VAL A 72 8.55 -2.42 8.68
N VAL A 73 7.65 -1.44 8.64
CA VAL A 73 6.35 -1.60 7.96
C VAL A 73 6.53 -1.74 6.44
N LEU A 74 7.40 -0.91 5.85
CA LEU A 74 7.68 -0.92 4.41
C LEU A 74 8.25 -2.26 3.92
N PHE A 75 9.16 -2.90 4.66
CA PHE A 75 9.63 -4.23 4.28
C PHE A 75 8.68 -5.34 4.74
N GLY A 76 8.05 -5.14 5.91
CA GLY A 76 7.19 -6.12 6.54
C GLY A 76 5.94 -6.45 5.72
N TYR A 77 5.33 -5.48 5.02
CA TYR A 77 4.09 -5.71 4.29
C TYR A 77 4.24 -6.82 3.24
N SER A 78 5.41 -6.94 2.60
CA SER A 78 5.67 -7.92 1.53
C SER A 78 5.59 -9.37 2.03
N LEU A 79 5.77 -9.59 3.34
CA LEU A 79 5.70 -10.92 3.96
C LEU A 79 4.28 -11.32 4.36
N THR A 80 3.34 -10.37 4.43
CA THR A 80 2.03 -10.57 5.05
C THR A 80 1.14 -11.57 4.29
N LYS A 81 1.31 -11.67 2.96
CA LYS A 81 0.68 -12.71 2.12
C LYS A 81 1.00 -14.13 2.60
N ARG A 82 2.07 -14.37 3.36
CA ARG A 82 2.41 -15.70 3.90
C ARG A 82 1.63 -16.07 5.16
N PHE A 83 0.93 -15.11 5.78
CA PHE A 83 0.31 -15.30 7.10
C PHE A 83 -1.16 -14.91 7.15
N THR A 84 -1.64 -14.03 6.26
CA THR A 84 -3.02 -13.53 6.32
C THR A 84 -3.57 -13.12 4.97
N SER A 85 -4.87 -13.37 4.76
CA SER A 85 -5.60 -12.88 3.58
C SER A 85 -5.82 -11.36 3.63
N LEU A 86 -5.65 -10.72 4.79
CA LEU A 86 -5.77 -9.27 4.95
C LEU A 86 -4.51 -8.50 4.50
N CYS A 87 -3.57 -9.17 3.82
CA CYS A 87 -2.31 -8.62 3.32
C CYS A 87 -2.47 -7.31 2.53
N HIS A 88 -3.56 -7.15 1.79
CA HIS A 88 -3.89 -5.94 1.02
C HIS A 88 -3.90 -4.66 1.87
N TYR A 89 -4.39 -4.74 3.11
CA TYR A 89 -4.41 -3.59 4.02
C TYR A 89 -3.04 -3.26 4.62
N PHE A 90 -2.09 -4.20 4.61
CA PHE A 90 -0.72 -3.93 5.06
C PHE A 90 0.07 -3.14 4.00
N VAL A 91 -0.20 -3.37 2.71
CA VAL A 91 0.29 -2.49 1.63
C VAL A 91 -0.25 -1.08 1.84
N GLY A 92 -1.54 -0.98 2.15
CA GLY A 92 -2.16 0.31 2.46
C GLY A 92 -1.62 0.96 3.72
N LEU A 93 -1.30 0.19 4.76
CA LEU A 93 -0.64 0.68 5.96
C LEU A 93 0.74 1.28 5.64
N ALA A 94 1.53 0.61 4.79
CA ALA A 94 2.83 1.12 4.37
C ALA A 94 2.72 2.47 3.67
N LEU A 95 1.72 2.65 2.79
CA LEU A 95 1.47 3.93 2.11
C LEU A 95 0.84 4.98 3.03
N ALA A 96 0.01 4.58 3.99
CA ALA A 96 -0.63 5.47 4.96
C ALA A 96 0.37 6.13 5.93
N ILE A 97 1.60 5.61 6.01
CA ILE A 97 2.69 6.28 6.73
C ILE A 97 3.02 7.62 6.07
N ALA A 98 2.88 7.78 4.75
CA ALA A 98 3.25 9.00 4.04
C ALA A 98 2.55 10.27 4.58
N PRO A 99 1.20 10.36 4.70
CA PRO A 99 0.55 11.55 5.24
C PRO A 99 0.91 11.82 6.71
N LEU A 100 1.09 10.78 7.54
CA LEU A 100 1.48 10.95 8.95
C LEU A 100 2.95 11.40 9.07
N ALA A 101 3.83 10.84 8.25
CA ALA A 101 5.25 11.22 8.20
C ALA A 101 5.40 12.66 7.71
N ALA A 102 4.61 13.09 6.72
CA ALA A 102 4.58 14.48 6.26
C ALA A 102 4.18 15.44 7.40
N TRP A 103 3.17 15.09 8.19
CA TRP A 103 2.80 15.88 9.37
C TRP A 103 3.93 15.95 10.40
N VAL A 104 4.51 14.82 10.78
CA VAL A 104 5.62 14.77 11.75
C VAL A 104 6.83 15.55 11.24
N ALA A 105 7.14 15.45 9.94
CA ALA A 105 8.25 16.16 9.30
C ALA A 105 8.12 17.68 9.42
N ILE A 106 6.91 18.21 9.21
CA ILE A 106 6.64 19.65 9.23
C ILE A 106 6.40 20.17 10.65
N ALA A 107 5.57 19.47 11.42
CA ALA A 107 5.12 19.93 12.74
C ALA A 107 6.08 19.59 13.89
N GLY A 108 7.02 18.64 13.68
CA GLY A 108 7.93 18.16 14.71
C GLY A 108 7.25 17.42 15.87
N ARG A 109 5.98 17.03 15.72
CA ARG A 109 5.16 16.37 16.73
C ARG A 109 4.10 15.48 16.09
N VAL A 110 3.59 14.53 16.87
CA VAL A 110 2.48 13.66 16.47
C VAL A 110 1.19 14.49 16.32
N PRO A 111 0.30 14.19 15.34
CA PRO A 111 -0.98 14.89 15.20
C PRO A 111 -1.82 14.82 16.48
N ALA A 112 -2.35 15.97 16.91
CA ALA A 112 -3.33 16.03 17.99
C ALA A 112 -4.77 16.00 17.47
N GLN A 113 -4.99 16.47 16.23
CA GLN A 113 -6.29 16.43 15.58
C GLN A 113 -6.52 15.09 14.87
N PRO A 114 -7.78 14.66 14.71
CA PRO A 114 -8.11 13.40 14.03
C PRO A 114 -7.86 13.44 12.51
N GLY A 115 -7.85 14.62 11.88
CA GLY A 115 -7.75 14.78 10.42
C GLY A 115 -6.61 13.97 9.77
N PRO A 116 -5.34 14.10 10.22
CA PRO A 116 -4.23 13.33 9.66
C PRO A 116 -4.39 11.80 9.79
N TYR A 117 -5.00 11.32 10.88
CA TYR A 117 -5.28 9.89 11.06
C TYR A 117 -6.40 9.40 10.16
N LEU A 118 -7.45 10.21 9.98
CA LEU A 118 -8.53 9.90 9.03
C LEU A 118 -8.00 9.87 7.59
N LEU A 119 -7.09 10.77 7.24
CA LEU A 119 -6.43 10.76 5.93
C LEU A 119 -5.57 9.50 5.76
N ALA A 120 -4.79 9.12 6.77
CA ALA A 120 -4.03 7.87 6.75
C ALA A 120 -4.95 6.65 6.60
N LEU A 121 -6.06 6.61 7.34
CA LEU A 121 -7.05 5.54 7.26
C LEU A 121 -7.74 5.49 5.89
N ALA A 122 -8.02 6.65 5.29
CA ALA A 122 -8.50 6.73 3.91
C ALA A 122 -7.51 6.08 2.94
N VAL A 123 -6.21 6.34 3.10
CA VAL A 123 -5.15 5.69 2.30
C VAL A 123 -5.12 4.17 2.50
N VAL A 124 -5.26 3.68 3.74
CA VAL A 124 -5.33 2.22 4.01
C VAL A 124 -6.48 1.56 3.24
N PHE A 125 -7.65 2.17 3.28
CA PHE A 125 -8.85 1.61 2.65
C PHE A 125 -8.86 1.78 1.12
N TRP A 126 -8.30 2.87 0.60
CA TRP A 126 -8.15 3.10 -0.83
C TRP A 126 -7.21 2.06 -1.45
N VAL A 127 -5.90 2.21 -1.19
CA VAL A 127 -5.08 1.13 -0.65
C VAL A 127 -5.49 -0.31 -0.94
N GLY A 128 -5.96 -0.93 0.15
CA GLY A 128 -6.42 -2.30 0.17
C GLY A 128 -7.58 -2.54 -0.79
N GLY A 129 -8.49 -1.58 -1.00
CA GLY A 129 -9.60 -1.74 -1.93
C GLY A 129 -9.14 -2.02 -3.36
N PHE A 130 -8.27 -1.18 -3.92
CA PHE A 130 -7.78 -1.41 -5.28
C PHE A 130 -6.77 -2.57 -5.35
N ASP A 131 -5.99 -2.83 -4.29
CA ASP A 131 -5.07 -3.98 -4.26
C ASP A 131 -5.84 -5.31 -4.25
N ILE A 132 -7.02 -5.36 -3.61
CA ILE A 132 -7.94 -6.50 -3.71
C ILE A 132 -8.45 -6.68 -5.14
N VAL A 133 -8.83 -5.58 -5.81
CA VAL A 133 -9.27 -5.62 -7.21
C VAL A 133 -8.15 -6.17 -8.10
N TYR A 134 -6.93 -5.67 -7.94
CA TYR A 134 -5.77 -6.13 -8.67
C TYR A 134 -5.46 -7.62 -8.43
N ALA A 135 -5.52 -8.06 -7.17
CA ALA A 135 -5.24 -9.43 -6.78
C ALA A 135 -6.22 -10.46 -7.36
N THR A 136 -7.36 -10.03 -7.94
CA THR A 136 -8.23 -10.94 -8.69
C THR A 136 -7.53 -11.55 -9.91
N MET A 137 -6.54 -10.85 -10.49
CA MET A 137 -5.71 -11.35 -11.60
C MET A 137 -4.69 -12.39 -11.14
N ASP A 138 -4.29 -12.36 -9.88
CA ASP A 138 -3.29 -13.27 -9.29
C ASP A 138 -3.93 -14.52 -8.69
N LEU A 139 -5.25 -14.73 -8.86
CA LEU A 139 -6.00 -15.78 -8.15
C LEU A 139 -5.41 -17.18 -8.31
N ASP A 140 -5.19 -17.61 -9.56
CA ASP A 140 -4.73 -18.97 -9.86
C ASP A 140 -3.30 -19.17 -9.35
N PHE A 141 -2.46 -18.14 -9.49
CA PHE A 141 -1.10 -18.13 -8.97
C PHE A 141 -1.09 -18.19 -7.44
N ASP A 142 -1.86 -17.33 -6.75
CA ASP A 142 -1.90 -17.27 -5.28
C ASP A 142 -2.36 -18.62 -4.70
N ARG A 143 -3.32 -19.28 -5.36
CA ARG A 143 -3.77 -20.63 -4.98
C ARG A 143 -2.72 -21.70 -5.21
N ALA A 144 -2.07 -21.70 -6.38
CA ALA A 144 -1.02 -22.66 -6.71
C ALA A 144 0.21 -22.53 -5.79
N ALA A 145 0.59 -21.29 -5.45
CA ALA A 145 1.69 -20.98 -4.55
C ALA A 145 1.34 -21.16 -3.06
N GLY A 146 0.07 -21.43 -2.72
CA GLY A 146 -0.37 -21.60 -1.34
C GLY A 146 -0.25 -20.34 -0.47
N VAL A 147 -0.28 -19.16 -1.08
CA VAL A 147 -0.21 -17.86 -0.37
C VAL A 147 -1.61 -17.33 -0.07
N PHE A 148 -1.71 -16.44 0.92
CA PHE A 148 -2.97 -15.85 1.34
C PHE A 148 -3.27 -14.55 0.60
N SER A 149 -4.46 -14.49 0.02
CA SER A 149 -5.10 -13.26 -0.47
C SER A 149 -6.62 -13.35 -0.30
N LEU A 150 -7.32 -12.21 -0.34
CA LEU A 150 -8.78 -12.20 -0.28
C LEU A 150 -9.41 -12.97 -1.46
N PRO A 151 -8.96 -12.78 -2.73
CA PRO A 151 -9.45 -13.57 -3.85
C PRO A 151 -9.22 -15.07 -3.69
N ALA A 152 -8.02 -15.49 -3.25
CA ALA A 152 -7.72 -16.91 -3.05
C ALA A 152 -8.64 -17.56 -2.02
N ARG A 153 -8.94 -16.85 -0.92
CA ARG A 153 -9.76 -17.35 0.19
C ARG A 153 -11.27 -17.28 -0.05
N PHE A 154 -11.76 -16.18 -0.61
CA PHE A 154 -13.22 -15.89 -0.69
C PHE A 154 -13.77 -15.89 -2.12
N GLY A 155 -12.91 -16.01 -3.14
CA GLY A 155 -13.29 -15.90 -4.54
C GLY A 155 -13.43 -14.44 -5.01
N ILE A 156 -13.55 -14.27 -6.33
CA ILE A 156 -13.55 -12.96 -6.99
C ILE A 156 -14.74 -12.11 -6.53
N GLU A 157 -15.95 -12.65 -6.57
CA GLU A 157 -17.17 -11.88 -6.27
C GLU A 157 -17.17 -11.26 -4.87
N ARG A 158 -16.89 -12.07 -3.84
CA ARG A 158 -16.82 -11.59 -2.46
C ARG A 158 -15.67 -10.61 -2.25
N SER A 159 -14.55 -10.82 -2.94
CA SER A 159 -13.40 -9.93 -2.87
C SER A 159 -13.69 -8.57 -3.49
N LEU A 160 -14.36 -8.52 -4.65
CA LEU A 160 -14.85 -7.27 -5.22
C LEU A 160 -15.88 -6.58 -4.32
N GLY A 161 -16.72 -7.35 -3.62
CA GLY A 161 -17.60 -6.81 -2.58
C GLY A 161 -16.83 -6.14 -1.42
N LEU A 162 -15.77 -6.79 -0.93
CA LEU A 162 -14.89 -6.22 0.10
C LEU A 162 -14.14 -4.98 -0.41
N ALA A 163 -13.68 -4.97 -1.66
CA ALA A 163 -13.06 -3.81 -2.27
C ALA A 163 -14.02 -2.60 -2.34
N ARG A 164 -15.31 -2.84 -2.66
CA ARG A 164 -16.35 -1.80 -2.61
C ARG A 164 -16.52 -1.25 -1.21
N LEU A 165 -16.61 -2.12 -0.19
CA LEU A 165 -16.75 -1.70 1.19
C LEU A 165 -15.55 -0.86 1.64
N SER A 166 -14.34 -1.25 1.26
CA SER A 166 -13.13 -0.48 1.52
C SER A 166 -13.17 0.90 0.86
N HIS A 167 -13.55 1.00 -0.41
CA HIS A 167 -13.68 2.30 -1.08
C HIS A 167 -14.77 3.19 -0.46
N LEU A 168 -15.88 2.61 0.02
CA LEU A 168 -16.88 3.37 0.79
C LEU A 168 -16.32 3.85 2.13
N ALA A 169 -15.57 3.01 2.85
CA ALA A 169 -14.92 3.39 4.10
C ALA A 169 -13.88 4.50 3.87
N MET A 170 -13.14 4.46 2.76
CA MET A 170 -12.23 5.53 2.36
C MET A 170 -12.98 6.84 2.14
N VAL A 171 -14.07 6.85 1.37
CA VAL A 171 -14.88 8.07 1.15
C VAL A 171 -15.41 8.62 2.47
N ALA A 172 -15.89 7.76 3.38
CA ALA A 172 -16.31 8.17 4.71
C ALA A 172 -15.16 8.81 5.52
N CYS A 173 -13.94 8.27 5.42
CA CYS A 173 -12.76 8.86 6.05
C CYS A 173 -12.43 10.23 5.46
N LEU A 174 -12.50 10.40 4.12
CA LEU A 174 -12.28 11.69 3.47
C LEU A 174 -13.31 12.74 3.90
N LEU A 175 -14.60 12.37 3.98
CA LEU A 175 -15.62 13.25 4.55
C LEU A 175 -15.27 13.63 5.99
N GLY A 176 -14.81 12.67 6.80
CA GLY A 176 -14.30 12.94 8.14
C GLY A 176 -13.09 13.90 8.17
N VAL A 177 -12.17 13.81 7.21
CA VAL A 177 -11.06 14.78 7.07
C VAL A 177 -11.60 16.19 6.85
N GLY A 178 -12.54 16.37 5.93
CA GLY A 178 -13.18 17.66 5.66
C GLY A 178 -13.92 18.23 6.87
N LEU A 179 -14.61 17.38 7.65
CA LEU A 179 -15.33 17.81 8.86
C LEU A 179 -14.42 18.16 10.04
N THR A 180 -13.22 17.59 10.08
CA THR A 180 -12.29 17.75 11.22
C THR A 180 -11.13 18.69 10.94
N THR A 181 -11.04 19.23 9.72
CA THR A 181 -9.97 20.12 9.28
C THR A 181 -10.60 21.42 8.75
N PRO A 182 -10.81 22.44 9.60
CA PRO A 182 -11.56 23.65 9.25
C PRO A 182 -11.02 24.43 8.05
N ALA A 183 -9.73 24.26 7.72
CA ALA A 183 -9.09 24.87 6.56
C ALA A 183 -9.47 24.21 5.23
N LEU A 184 -10.11 23.04 5.24
CA LEU A 184 -10.63 22.37 4.05
C LEU A 184 -12.12 22.71 3.89
N GLY A 185 -12.49 23.14 2.69
CA GLY A 185 -13.78 23.70 2.37
C GLY A 185 -14.44 23.02 1.19
N ARG A 186 -14.99 23.83 0.27
CA ARG A 186 -15.77 23.33 -0.87
C ARG A 186 -14.89 22.63 -1.90
N GLY A 187 -13.64 23.06 -2.09
CA GLY A 187 -12.70 22.44 -3.03
C GLY A 187 -12.45 20.98 -2.67
N PHE A 188 -12.07 20.71 -1.43
CA PHE A 188 -11.86 19.36 -0.90
C PHE A 188 -13.14 18.52 -0.91
N GLY A 189 -14.29 19.13 -0.64
CA GLY A 189 -15.60 18.47 -0.77
C GLY A 189 -15.89 18.01 -2.20
N LEU A 190 -15.67 18.87 -3.20
CA LEU A 190 -15.80 18.53 -4.62
C LEU A 190 -14.77 17.47 -5.04
N GLY A 191 -13.53 17.56 -4.55
CA GLY A 191 -12.50 16.56 -4.77
C GLY A 191 -12.91 15.19 -4.22
N THR A 192 -13.49 15.16 -3.02
CA THR A 192 -14.01 13.92 -2.41
C THR A 192 -15.15 13.33 -3.23
N ALA A 193 -16.09 14.16 -3.71
CA ALA A 193 -17.19 13.72 -4.56
C ALA A 193 -16.69 13.16 -5.90
N ALA A 194 -15.70 13.80 -6.53
CA ALA A 194 -15.09 13.33 -7.76
C ALA A 194 -14.31 12.02 -7.55
N ALA A 195 -13.57 11.88 -6.44
CA ALA A 195 -12.92 10.63 -6.06
C ALA A 195 -13.95 9.50 -5.90
N ALA A 196 -15.07 9.75 -5.22
CA ALA A 196 -16.16 8.78 -5.09
C ALA A 196 -16.74 8.37 -6.46
N ALA A 197 -16.92 9.32 -7.39
CA ALA A 197 -17.38 9.02 -8.74
C ALA A 197 -16.40 8.17 -9.55
N ILE A 198 -15.10 8.45 -9.44
CA ILE A 198 -14.03 7.64 -10.07
C ILE A 198 -14.06 6.20 -9.53
N LEU A 199 -14.16 6.02 -8.21
CA LEU A 199 -14.22 4.69 -7.58
C LEU A 199 -15.52 3.95 -7.92
N ALA A 200 -16.65 4.66 -8.04
CA ALA A 200 -17.90 4.07 -8.51
C ALA A 200 -17.78 3.57 -9.96
N TYR A 201 -17.11 4.36 -10.83
CA TYR A 201 -16.83 3.95 -12.20
C TYR A 201 -15.91 2.73 -12.25
N GLU A 202 -14.85 2.71 -11.44
CA GLU A 202 -13.95 1.56 -11.29
C GLU A 202 -14.72 0.25 -10.99
N HIS A 203 -15.61 0.30 -9.99
CA HIS A 203 -16.42 -0.84 -9.58
C HIS A 203 -17.50 -1.24 -10.60
N ALA A 204 -17.87 -0.34 -11.51
CA ALA A 204 -18.83 -0.61 -12.58
C ALA A 204 -18.18 -1.32 -13.78
N ILE A 205 -16.91 -1.02 -14.05
CA ILE A 205 -16.15 -1.60 -15.18
C ILE A 205 -15.44 -2.91 -14.83
N VAL A 206 -15.14 -3.16 -13.55
CA VAL A 206 -14.59 -4.43 -13.07
C VAL A 206 -15.72 -5.29 -12.54
N ARG A 207 -15.98 -6.40 -13.23
CA ARG A 207 -17.04 -7.34 -12.86
C ARG A 207 -16.48 -8.74 -12.64
N PRO A 208 -17.10 -9.56 -11.78
CA PRO A 208 -16.61 -10.92 -11.52
C PRO A 208 -16.47 -11.78 -12.78
N ASP A 209 -17.29 -11.50 -13.80
CA ASP A 209 -17.36 -12.16 -15.10
C ASP A 209 -16.47 -11.51 -16.19
N ASP A 210 -15.96 -10.29 -15.96
CA ASP A 210 -15.08 -9.58 -16.91
C ASP A 210 -13.98 -8.78 -16.18
N LEU A 211 -12.79 -9.39 -16.09
CA LEU A 211 -11.61 -8.80 -15.47
C LEU A 211 -10.67 -8.08 -16.46
N ARG A 212 -11.04 -7.98 -17.75
CA ARG A 212 -10.14 -7.40 -18.79
C ARG A 212 -9.77 -5.94 -18.53
N ARG A 213 -10.59 -5.22 -17.74
CA ARG A 213 -10.44 -3.79 -17.45
C ARG A 213 -9.71 -3.51 -16.13
N VAL A 214 -9.29 -4.54 -15.38
CA VAL A 214 -8.61 -4.37 -14.08
C VAL A 214 -7.36 -3.50 -14.19
N ASN A 215 -6.54 -3.64 -15.25
CA ASN A 215 -5.34 -2.82 -15.42
C ASN A 215 -5.63 -1.32 -15.63
N MET A 216 -6.70 -0.98 -16.35
CA MET A 216 -7.11 0.41 -16.56
C MET A 216 -7.65 1.02 -15.26
N ALA A 217 -8.45 0.23 -14.52
CA ALA A 217 -8.89 0.57 -13.17
C ALA A 217 -7.69 0.85 -12.25
N PHE A 218 -6.73 -0.07 -12.21
CA PHE A 218 -5.55 0.01 -11.35
C PHE A 218 -4.62 1.19 -11.69
N PHE A 219 -4.13 1.32 -12.93
CA PHE A 219 -3.08 2.29 -13.23
C PHE A 219 -3.59 3.71 -13.50
N THR A 220 -4.70 3.86 -14.22
CA THR A 220 -5.12 5.17 -14.70
C THR A 220 -6.03 5.88 -13.69
N LEU A 221 -7.05 5.20 -13.18
CA LEU A 221 -8.04 5.83 -12.30
C LEU A 221 -7.46 6.15 -10.92
N ASN A 222 -6.73 5.22 -10.31
CA ASN A 222 -6.13 5.44 -9.00
C ASN A 222 -4.99 6.47 -9.03
N GLY A 223 -4.19 6.52 -10.10
CA GLY A 223 -3.17 7.58 -10.26
C GLY A 223 -3.77 8.99 -10.30
N VAL A 224 -4.91 9.16 -10.99
CA VAL A 224 -5.62 10.45 -11.08
C VAL A 224 -6.22 10.86 -9.74
N LEU A 225 -6.73 9.91 -8.95
CA LEU A 225 -7.38 10.17 -7.68
C LEU A 225 -6.48 10.95 -6.70
N GLY A 226 -5.21 10.53 -6.57
CA GLY A 226 -4.26 11.20 -5.67
C GLY A 226 -3.96 12.64 -6.07
N ILE A 227 -3.75 12.89 -7.36
CA ILE A 227 -3.51 14.24 -7.91
C ILE A 227 -4.75 15.12 -7.69
N LEU A 228 -5.93 14.57 -7.96
CA LEU A 228 -7.19 15.28 -7.80
C LEU A 228 -7.41 15.73 -6.35
N LEU A 229 -7.21 14.85 -5.37
CA LEU A 229 -7.37 15.20 -3.96
C LEU A 229 -6.32 16.23 -3.51
N LEU A 230 -5.08 16.13 -4.01
CA LEU A 230 -4.03 17.10 -3.73
C LEU A 230 -4.41 18.50 -4.24
N VAL A 231 -4.82 18.61 -5.51
CA VAL A 231 -5.22 19.89 -6.11
C VAL A 231 -6.45 20.45 -5.41
N ALA A 232 -7.46 19.62 -5.16
CA ALA A 232 -8.68 20.03 -4.48
C ALA A 232 -8.41 20.58 -3.06
N GLY A 233 -7.55 19.90 -2.29
CA GLY A 233 -7.15 20.37 -0.96
C GLY A 233 -6.28 21.63 -1.02
N ALA A 234 -5.34 21.71 -1.96
CA ALA A 234 -4.49 22.89 -2.12
C ALA A 234 -5.30 24.15 -2.48
N LEU A 235 -6.34 24.02 -3.31
CA LEU A 235 -7.19 25.15 -3.70
C LEU A 235 -7.95 25.77 -2.52
N ASP A 236 -8.29 24.99 -1.48
CA ASP A 236 -8.92 25.54 -0.27
C ASP A 236 -7.91 26.24 0.66
N LEU A 237 -6.61 25.99 0.46
CA LEU A 237 -5.52 26.55 1.28
C LEU A 237 -4.83 27.77 0.65
N LEU A 238 -5.18 28.10 -0.59
CA LEU A 238 -4.71 29.30 -1.32
C LEU A 238 -5.69 30.46 -1.16
#